data_AF-A0A8J7DEW4-F1
#
_entry.id   AF-A0A8J7DEW4-F1
#
_cell.length_a   1.000
_cell.length_b   1.000
_cell.length_c   1.000
_cell.angle_alpha   90.00
_cell.angle_beta   90.00
_cell.angle_gamma   90.00
#
_symmetry.space_group_name_H-M   'P 1'
#
loop_
_entity.id
_entity.type
_entity.pdbx_description
1 polymer ?
#
loop_
_entity_poly.entity_id
_entity_poly.type
_entity_poly.pdbx_seq_one_letter_code
_entity_poly.pdbx_strand_id
1 'polypeptide(L)'
;MQARFQALLRQKFRQEYKNRLPLFSWETEMKEYPEQLPAASALVHEPVWTAQISRFRTASLLPDALLASLLERCQTLSQTPLKQGIRLVRAVEGLFPEQASLLEPIAKMALVPAYRSEVGVQDAAIQKLIDGVGGYAAATREQQIALSMLAAQEMMAALTLSVSAQRPRLEREWLTTLGLLQLVAIDKAQAKQLHIQANLPAGGRLRLWDDTVEQQALRSQPGCLDLVWTNPQPDQPYALEVTFDQTDSQPLCFSVSCASDCPAV
;
A
#
# COMPACT_ATOMS: atom_id res chain seq x y z
N MET A 1 14.60 -51.09 -49.83
CA MET A 1 13.83 -51.76 -48.75
C MET A 1 13.57 -50.88 -47.52
N GLN A 2 14.50 -50.03 -47.07
CA GLN A 2 14.35 -49.19 -45.87
C GLN A 2 13.17 -48.18 -45.92
N ALA A 3 12.89 -47.55 -47.06
CA ALA A 3 11.81 -46.57 -47.18
C ALA A 3 10.41 -47.15 -46.91
N ARG A 4 10.17 -48.41 -47.33
CA ARG A 4 8.89 -49.10 -47.11
C ARG A 4 8.70 -49.49 -45.64
N PHE A 5 9.78 -49.88 -44.96
CA PHE A 5 9.76 -50.16 -43.53
C PHE A 5 9.48 -48.89 -42.70
N GLN A 6 10.14 -47.77 -43.05
CA GLN A 6 9.89 -46.48 -42.40
C GLN A 6 8.45 -45.98 -42.63
N ALA A 7 7.88 -46.20 -43.82
CA ALA A 7 6.49 -45.84 -44.10
C ALA A 7 5.50 -46.65 -43.23
N LEU A 8 5.73 -47.96 -43.08
CA LEU A 8 4.90 -48.83 -42.23
C LEU A 8 5.01 -48.45 -40.75
N LEU A 9 6.21 -48.11 -40.27
CA LEU A 9 6.41 -47.59 -38.91
C LEU A 9 5.67 -46.29 -38.66
N ARG A 10 5.78 -45.32 -39.58
CA ARG A 10 5.05 -44.05 -39.47
C ARG A 10 3.53 -44.26 -39.45
N GLN A 11 3.02 -45.20 -40.24
CA GLN A 11 1.61 -45.53 -40.25
C GLN A 11 1.16 -46.16 -38.92
N LYS A 12 1.96 -47.10 -38.38
CA LYS A 12 1.71 -47.70 -37.06
C LYS A 12 1.71 -46.66 -35.93
N PHE A 13 2.73 -45.81 -35.86
CA PHE A 13 2.80 -44.76 -34.84
C PHE A 13 1.63 -43.78 -34.95
N ARG A 14 1.25 -43.34 -36.16
CA ARG A 14 0.07 -42.48 -36.35
C ARG A 14 -1.23 -43.13 -35.87
N GLN A 15 -1.35 -44.45 -36.02
CA GLN A 15 -2.51 -45.19 -35.55
C GLN A 15 -2.51 -45.32 -34.02
N GLU A 16 -1.34 -45.54 -33.41
CA GLU A 16 -1.18 -45.57 -31.95
C GLU A 16 -1.44 -44.21 -31.30
N TYR A 17 -0.93 -43.10 -31.87
CA TYR A 17 -1.20 -41.74 -31.38
C TYR A 17 -2.69 -41.38 -31.38
N LYS A 18 -3.45 -41.85 -32.38
CA LYS A 18 -4.90 -41.65 -32.42
C LYS A 18 -5.65 -42.46 -31.35
N ASN A 19 -5.12 -43.63 -31.00
CA ASN A 19 -5.78 -44.55 -30.07
C ASN A 19 -5.33 -44.36 -28.62
N ARG A 20 -4.17 -43.75 -28.39
CA ARG A 20 -3.58 -43.45 -27.08
C ARG A 20 -2.80 -42.14 -27.18
N LEU A 21 -3.42 -41.00 -26.86
CA LEU A 21 -2.60 -39.80 -26.68
C LEU A 21 -1.73 -40.01 -25.43
N PRO A 22 -0.46 -39.58 -25.47
CA PRO A 22 0.42 -39.69 -24.32
C PRO A 22 -0.14 -38.87 -23.15
N LEU A 23 -0.24 -39.50 -21.99
CA LEU A 23 -0.45 -38.81 -20.73
C LEU A 23 0.81 -38.03 -20.39
N PHE A 24 0.66 -36.86 -19.81
CA PHE A 24 1.80 -36.19 -19.22
C PHE A 24 2.32 -37.00 -18.03
N SER A 25 3.61 -36.89 -17.71
CA SER A 25 4.29 -37.73 -16.69
C SER A 25 3.73 -37.59 -15.26
N TRP A 26 2.91 -36.57 -15.00
CA TRP A 26 2.20 -36.31 -13.76
C TRP A 26 0.71 -36.69 -13.78
N GLU A 27 0.19 -37.18 -14.91
CA GLU A 27 -1.20 -37.58 -15.06
C GLU A 27 -1.33 -39.09 -14.95
N THR A 28 -2.18 -39.52 -14.01
CA THR A 28 -2.50 -40.94 -13.85
C THR A 28 -3.59 -41.39 -14.84
N GLU A 29 -4.42 -40.46 -15.32
CA GLU A 29 -5.57 -40.73 -16.20
C GLU A 29 -5.80 -39.59 -17.18
N MET A 30 -6.44 -39.92 -18.31
CA MET A 30 -6.73 -38.99 -19.39
C MET A 30 -7.94 -38.13 -19.03
N LYS A 31 -7.71 -36.85 -18.72
CA LYS A 31 -8.80 -35.90 -18.47
C LYS A 31 -9.10 -35.11 -19.73
N GLU A 32 -10.37 -34.98 -20.04
CA GLU A 32 -10.85 -34.08 -21.07
C GLU A 32 -10.66 -32.64 -20.56
N TYR A 33 -9.63 -31.98 -21.07
CA TYR A 33 -9.34 -30.60 -20.71
C TYR A 33 -10.47 -29.73 -21.26
N PRO A 34 -11.05 -28.82 -20.47
CA PRO A 34 -12.03 -27.89 -20.99
C PRO A 34 -11.40 -27.09 -22.12
N GLU A 35 -11.94 -27.22 -23.34
CA GLU A 35 -11.48 -26.51 -24.55
C GLU A 35 -11.54 -24.99 -24.41
N GLN A 36 -12.32 -24.53 -23.43
CA GLN A 36 -12.42 -23.15 -22.99
C GLN A 36 -12.16 -23.11 -21.49
N LEU A 37 -10.94 -22.75 -21.11
CA LEU A 37 -10.75 -22.01 -19.86
C LEU A 37 -11.79 -20.87 -19.89
N PRO A 38 -12.62 -20.68 -18.84
CA PRO A 38 -13.49 -19.51 -18.79
C PRO A 38 -12.60 -18.30 -19.09
N ALA A 39 -12.91 -17.59 -20.18
CA ALA A 39 -12.05 -16.62 -20.80
C ALA A 39 -11.60 -15.58 -19.77
N ALA A 40 -10.44 -15.81 -19.12
CA ALA A 40 -9.96 -15.15 -17.90
C ALA A 40 -10.93 -14.08 -17.39
N SER A 41 -12.11 -14.50 -16.94
CA SER A 41 -13.22 -13.59 -16.79
C SER A 41 -12.99 -12.88 -15.48
N ALA A 42 -12.40 -11.68 -15.60
CA ALA A 42 -12.02 -10.80 -14.52
C ALA A 42 -11.26 -11.54 -13.41
N LEU A 43 -9.95 -11.73 -13.61
CA LEU A 43 -9.05 -11.70 -12.46
C LEU A 43 -9.45 -10.44 -11.69
N VAL A 44 -9.98 -10.61 -10.49
CA VAL A 44 -10.23 -9.52 -9.55
C VAL A 44 -8.87 -8.84 -9.42
N HIS A 45 -8.66 -7.74 -10.15
CA HIS A 45 -7.42 -7.01 -10.10
C HIS A 45 -7.34 -6.49 -8.68
N GLU A 46 -6.55 -7.16 -7.85
CA GLU A 46 -6.29 -6.73 -6.50
C GLU A 46 -5.77 -5.30 -6.60
N PRO A 47 -6.41 -4.32 -5.92
CA PRO A 47 -6.04 -2.93 -6.04
C PRO A 47 -4.56 -2.79 -5.68
N VAL A 48 -3.80 -2.13 -6.57
CA VAL A 48 -2.33 -2.14 -6.60
C VAL A 48 -1.68 -1.86 -5.24
N TRP A 49 -2.32 -1.03 -4.43
CA TRP A 49 -1.82 -0.54 -3.15
C TRP A 49 -2.17 -1.40 -1.94
N THR A 50 -3.09 -2.36 -2.08
CA THR A 50 -3.62 -3.13 -0.94
C THR A 50 -2.69 -4.20 -0.41
N ALA A 51 -1.71 -4.63 -1.21
CA ALA A 51 -0.69 -5.58 -0.79
C ALA A 51 0.07 -5.11 0.47
N GLN A 52 0.40 -3.82 0.58
CA GLN A 52 1.02 -3.25 1.77
C GLN A 52 0.08 -3.24 2.99
N ILE A 53 -1.21 -2.99 2.77
CA ILE A 53 -2.19 -2.85 3.86
C ILE A 53 -2.26 -4.15 4.66
N SER A 54 -2.22 -5.31 3.99
CA SER A 54 -2.24 -6.63 4.64
C SER A 54 -1.12 -6.83 5.68
N ARG A 55 -0.03 -6.06 5.61
CA ARG A 55 1.11 -6.12 6.53
C ARG A 55 0.96 -5.22 7.76
N PHE A 56 -0.04 -4.33 7.79
CA PHE A 56 -0.33 -3.53 8.97
C PHE A 56 -0.86 -4.42 10.09
N ARG A 57 -0.48 -4.12 11.34
CA ARG A 57 -0.82 -4.96 12.50
C ARG A 57 -2.32 -5.06 12.66
N THR A 58 -2.98 -3.94 12.43
CA THR A 58 -4.42 -3.77 12.54
C THR A 58 -5.19 -4.37 11.36
N ALA A 59 -4.58 -4.46 10.17
CA ALA A 59 -5.32 -4.81 8.95
C ALA A 59 -5.94 -6.21 8.96
N SER A 60 -5.31 -7.19 9.61
CA SER A 60 -5.85 -8.55 9.72
C SER A 60 -7.22 -8.65 10.41
N LEU A 61 -7.64 -7.59 11.09
CA LEU A 61 -8.84 -7.55 11.91
C LEU A 61 -10.00 -6.85 11.20
N LEU A 62 -9.71 -5.98 10.23
CA LEU A 62 -10.73 -5.15 9.59
C LEU A 62 -11.17 -5.78 8.26
N PRO A 63 -12.44 -5.61 7.86
CA PRO A 63 -12.89 -6.02 6.53
C PRO A 63 -12.15 -5.26 5.41
N ASP A 64 -11.85 -5.95 4.30
CA ASP A 64 -11.10 -5.38 3.17
C ASP A 64 -11.74 -4.10 2.59
N ALA A 65 -13.07 -4.08 2.48
CA ALA A 65 -13.81 -2.91 2.01
C ALA A 65 -13.62 -1.68 2.91
N LEU A 66 -13.51 -1.90 4.22
CA LEU A 66 -13.27 -0.84 5.20
C LEU A 66 -11.82 -0.34 5.07
N LEU A 67 -10.86 -1.25 4.92
CA LEU A 67 -9.45 -0.90 4.70
C LEU A 67 -9.24 -0.05 3.45
N ALA A 68 -9.88 -0.41 2.34
CA ALA A 68 -9.81 0.37 1.10
C ALA A 68 -10.36 1.80 1.30
N SER A 69 -11.52 1.93 1.95
CA SER A 69 -12.12 3.26 2.24
C SER A 69 -11.27 4.08 3.22
N LEU A 70 -10.67 3.43 4.23
CA LEU A 70 -9.74 4.10 5.15
C LEU A 70 -8.50 4.61 4.43
N LEU A 71 -7.93 3.82 3.51
CA LEU A 71 -6.76 4.23 2.75
C LEU A 71 -7.05 5.48 1.91
N GLU A 72 -8.15 5.51 1.17
CA GLU A 72 -8.57 6.67 0.37
C GLU A 72 -8.72 7.94 1.22
N ARG A 73 -9.37 7.81 2.39
CA ARG A 73 -9.52 8.92 3.34
C ARG A 73 -8.19 9.37 3.94
N CYS A 74 -7.31 8.43 4.30
CA CYS A 74 -6.00 8.75 4.87
C CYS A 74 -5.10 9.46 3.85
N GLN A 75 -5.14 9.06 2.57
CA GLN A 75 -4.43 9.72 1.49
C GLN A 75 -4.89 11.17 1.30
N THR A 76 -6.20 11.41 1.31
CA THR A 76 -6.75 12.76 1.20
C THR A 76 -6.36 13.62 2.42
N LEU A 77 -6.47 13.05 3.63
CA LEU A 77 -6.25 13.81 4.87
C LEU A 77 -4.78 14.04 5.19
N SER A 78 -3.86 13.20 4.70
CA SER A 78 -2.42 13.37 4.90
C SER A 78 -1.91 14.66 4.25
N GLN A 79 -2.56 15.10 3.16
CA GLN A 79 -2.24 16.33 2.44
C GLN A 79 -2.80 17.59 3.12
N THR A 80 -3.84 17.47 3.95
CA THR A 80 -4.47 18.63 4.60
C THR A 80 -3.63 19.19 5.76
N PRO A 81 -3.48 20.52 5.94
CA PRO A 81 -2.70 21.10 7.05
C PRO A 81 -3.44 21.05 8.40
N LEU A 82 -4.02 19.91 8.75
CA LEU A 82 -4.72 19.66 10.01
C LEU A 82 -3.80 19.04 11.06
N LYS A 83 -4.08 19.30 12.34
CA LYS A 83 -3.41 18.61 13.46
C LYS A 83 -3.67 17.11 13.37
N GLN A 84 -2.68 16.29 13.72
CA GLN A 84 -2.75 14.82 13.63
C GLN A 84 -4.02 14.23 14.27
N GLY A 85 -4.40 14.69 15.48
CA GLY A 85 -5.60 14.17 16.13
C GLY A 85 -6.89 14.53 15.40
N ILE A 86 -6.95 15.70 14.75
CA ILE A 86 -8.09 16.10 13.92
C ILE A 86 -8.12 15.24 12.66
N ARG A 87 -6.96 14.99 12.01
CA ARG A 87 -6.88 14.10 10.84
C ARG A 87 -7.43 12.71 11.17
N LEU A 88 -7.05 12.12 12.31
CA LEU A 88 -7.54 10.80 12.71
C LEU A 88 -9.05 10.77 12.93
N VAL A 89 -9.60 11.75 13.64
CA VAL A 89 -11.06 11.84 13.84
C VAL A 89 -11.77 11.95 12.49
N ARG A 90 -11.31 12.84 11.60
CA ARG A 90 -11.88 13.03 10.26
C ARG A 90 -11.78 11.79 9.37
N ALA A 91 -10.72 10.99 9.51
CA ALA A 91 -10.55 9.76 8.73
C ALA A 91 -11.61 8.72 9.07
N VAL A 92 -12.02 8.66 10.33
CA VAL A 92 -12.96 7.65 10.85
C VAL A 92 -14.40 8.18 10.89
N GLU A 93 -14.61 9.49 10.98
CA GLU A 93 -15.93 10.13 11.09
C GLU A 93 -16.95 9.64 10.06
N GLY A 94 -16.56 9.56 8.79
CA GLY A 94 -17.47 9.11 7.73
C GLY A 94 -17.82 7.62 7.75
N LEU A 95 -17.11 6.80 8.54
CA LEU A 95 -17.41 5.38 8.74
C LEU A 95 -18.35 5.15 9.95
N PHE A 96 -18.48 6.15 10.83
CA PHE A 96 -19.22 6.07 12.09
C PHE A 96 -20.10 7.34 12.31
N PRO A 97 -20.98 7.70 11.36
CA PRO A 97 -21.72 8.97 11.42
C PRO A 97 -22.64 9.09 12.65
N GLU A 98 -23.19 7.96 13.10
CA GLU A 98 -24.08 7.89 14.27
C GLU A 98 -23.33 7.97 15.62
N GLN A 99 -22.01 7.85 15.62
CA GLN A 99 -21.18 7.79 16.83
C GLN A 99 -20.18 8.94 16.95
N ALA A 100 -20.49 10.10 16.34
CA ALA A 100 -19.60 11.26 16.33
C ALA A 100 -19.12 11.69 17.74
N SER A 101 -19.98 11.56 18.76
CA SER A 101 -19.65 11.87 20.16
C SER A 101 -18.60 10.96 20.79
N LEU A 102 -18.44 9.73 20.28
CA LEU A 102 -17.46 8.76 20.77
C LEU A 102 -16.09 8.89 20.09
N LEU A 103 -16.00 9.61 18.98
CA LEU A 103 -14.76 9.72 18.21
C LEU A 103 -13.69 10.51 18.97
N GLU A 104 -14.01 11.66 19.54
CA GLU A 104 -13.00 12.49 20.22
C GLU A 104 -12.40 11.82 21.48
N PRO A 105 -13.21 11.21 22.38
CA PRO A 105 -12.68 10.47 23.53
C PRO A 105 -11.76 9.32 23.10
N ILE A 106 -12.17 8.53 22.11
CA ILE A 106 -11.39 7.39 21.62
C ILE A 106 -10.13 7.86 20.91
N ALA A 107 -10.19 8.94 20.13
CA ALA A 107 -9.01 9.52 19.49
C ALA A 107 -7.97 9.99 20.52
N LYS A 108 -8.40 10.60 21.64
CA LYS A 108 -7.49 10.95 22.74
C LYS A 108 -6.84 9.70 23.32
N MET A 109 -7.58 8.61 23.50
CA MET A 109 -7.02 7.34 23.98
C MET A 109 -6.07 6.67 22.97
N ALA A 110 -6.35 6.75 21.67
CA ALA A 110 -5.52 6.17 20.62
C ALA A 110 -4.22 6.98 20.39
N LEU A 111 -4.26 8.29 20.61
CA LEU A 111 -3.11 9.20 20.46
C LEU A 111 -2.16 9.22 21.67
N VAL A 112 -2.67 9.00 22.89
CA VAL A 112 -1.86 8.98 24.13
C VAL A 112 -0.70 7.96 24.09
N PRO A 113 -0.86 6.73 23.55
CA PRO A 113 0.22 5.77 23.38
C PRO A 113 1.37 6.27 22.50
N ALA A 114 1.08 7.09 21.48
CA ALA A 114 2.08 7.58 20.52
C ALA A 114 3.09 8.56 21.11
N TYR A 115 2.76 9.19 22.25
CA TYR A 115 3.60 10.19 22.92
C TYR A 115 4.35 9.66 24.16
N ARG A 116 4.02 8.47 24.67
CA ARG A 116 4.55 7.99 25.97
C ARG A 116 5.07 6.55 26.05
N SER A 117 4.87 5.68 25.05
CA SER A 117 5.08 4.24 25.27
C SER A 117 6.29 3.67 24.52
N GLU A 118 7.10 2.90 25.24
CA GLU A 118 7.97 1.87 24.68
C GLU A 118 7.13 0.90 23.86
N VAL A 119 7.60 0.54 22.66
CA VAL A 119 6.87 -0.24 21.63
C VAL A 119 6.14 -1.48 22.21
N GLY A 120 6.70 -2.13 23.26
CA GLY A 120 6.12 -3.32 23.87
C GLY A 120 4.84 -3.13 24.71
N VAL A 121 4.58 -1.94 25.28
CA VAL A 121 3.34 -1.70 26.07
C VAL A 121 2.15 -1.46 25.13
N GLN A 122 2.42 -0.84 23.98
CA GLN A 122 1.45 -0.63 22.91
C GLN A 122 1.01 -1.96 22.30
N ASP A 123 1.97 -2.86 22.04
CA ASP A 123 1.70 -4.20 21.51
C ASP A 123 0.83 -5.02 22.47
N ALA A 124 1.08 -4.96 23.78
CA ALA A 124 0.26 -5.69 24.75
C ALA A 124 -1.18 -5.15 24.88
N ALA A 125 -1.39 -3.84 24.75
CA ALA A 125 -2.72 -3.23 24.82
C ALA A 125 -3.54 -3.49 23.55
N ILE A 126 -2.90 -3.38 22.39
CA ILE A 126 -3.51 -3.73 21.10
C ILE A 126 -3.81 -5.24 21.07
N GLN A 127 -2.86 -6.09 21.49
CA GLN A 127 -3.08 -7.54 21.53
C GLN A 127 -4.23 -7.92 22.47
N LYS A 128 -4.40 -7.25 23.62
CA LYS A 128 -5.58 -7.48 24.50
C LYS A 128 -6.90 -7.07 23.88
N LEU A 129 -6.92 -5.99 23.08
CA LEU A 129 -8.10 -5.60 22.31
C LEU A 129 -8.39 -6.60 21.18
N ILE A 130 -7.35 -7.20 20.62
CA ILE A 130 -7.43 -8.21 19.55
C ILE A 130 -7.92 -9.55 20.10
N ASP A 131 -7.27 -10.06 21.14
CA ASP A 131 -7.52 -11.39 21.71
C ASP A 131 -8.91 -11.48 22.37
N GLY A 132 -9.46 -10.36 22.82
CA GLY A 132 -10.79 -10.29 23.43
C GLY A 132 -11.95 -10.23 22.43
N VAL A 133 -11.66 -10.05 21.14
CA VAL A 133 -12.66 -9.77 20.10
C VAL A 133 -12.65 -10.92 19.09
N GLY A 134 -13.78 -11.62 18.94
CA GLY A 134 -13.97 -12.70 17.95
C GLY A 134 -14.04 -12.22 16.50
N GLY A 135 -13.25 -11.20 16.13
CA GLY A 135 -13.29 -10.48 14.86
C GLY A 135 -14.07 -9.16 14.93
N TYR A 136 -13.77 -8.23 14.00
CA TYR A 136 -14.35 -6.88 13.98
C TYR A 136 -15.88 -6.84 14.02
N ALA A 137 -16.55 -7.81 13.38
CA ALA A 137 -18.01 -7.91 13.40
C ALA A 137 -18.59 -8.23 14.78
N ALA A 138 -17.84 -8.93 15.64
CA ALA A 138 -18.25 -9.28 17.00
C ALA A 138 -17.84 -8.21 18.04
N ALA A 139 -17.06 -7.22 17.64
CA ALA A 139 -16.57 -6.16 18.53
C ALA A 139 -17.69 -5.17 18.90
N THR A 140 -17.60 -4.59 20.09
CA THR A 140 -18.49 -3.48 20.47
C THR A 140 -18.24 -2.27 19.56
N ARG A 141 -19.20 -1.34 19.50
CA ARG A 141 -19.06 -0.18 18.62
C ARG A 141 -17.85 0.68 18.96
N GLU A 142 -17.53 0.82 20.25
CA GLU A 142 -16.32 1.50 20.72
C GLU A 142 -15.05 0.77 20.27
N GLN A 143 -15.03 -0.56 20.33
CA GLN A 143 -13.90 -1.37 19.85
C GLN A 143 -13.71 -1.26 18.33
N GLN A 144 -14.79 -1.24 17.54
CA GLN A 144 -14.72 -1.04 16.09
C GLN A 144 -14.13 0.33 15.73
N ILE A 145 -14.54 1.38 16.45
CA ILE A 145 -13.98 2.73 16.28
C ILE A 145 -12.49 2.73 16.63
N ALA A 146 -12.12 2.14 17.78
CA ALA A 146 -10.73 2.08 18.22
C ALA A 146 -9.83 1.34 17.22
N LEU A 147 -10.26 0.17 16.72
CA LEU A 147 -9.54 -0.59 15.71
C LEU A 147 -9.39 0.20 14.40
N SER A 148 -10.45 0.88 13.97
CA SER A 148 -10.42 1.73 12.76
C SER A 148 -9.48 2.93 12.93
N MET A 149 -9.44 3.54 14.12
CA MET A 149 -8.52 4.65 14.41
C MET A 149 -7.06 4.20 14.46
N LEU A 150 -6.78 3.04 15.04
CA LEU A 150 -5.43 2.48 15.05
C LEU A 150 -4.96 2.16 13.63
N ALA A 151 -5.83 1.57 12.80
CA ALA A 151 -5.53 1.33 11.39
C ALA A 151 -5.27 2.63 10.62
N ALA A 152 -6.13 3.63 10.79
CA ALA A 152 -5.94 4.96 10.19
C ALA A 152 -4.62 5.60 10.62
N GLN A 153 -4.22 5.43 11.88
CA GLN A 153 -2.94 5.95 12.39
C GLN A 153 -1.73 5.27 11.74
N GLU A 154 -1.74 3.95 11.60
CA GLU A 154 -0.68 3.21 10.91
C GLU A 154 -0.59 3.63 9.43
N MET A 155 -1.73 3.75 8.75
CA MET A 155 -1.81 4.22 7.36
C MET A 155 -1.27 5.65 7.21
N MET A 156 -1.72 6.60 8.03
CA MET A 156 -1.23 7.98 7.97
C MET A 156 0.28 8.05 8.25
N ALA A 157 0.78 7.27 9.21
CA ALA A 157 2.20 7.20 9.50
C ALA A 157 3.00 6.61 8.32
N ALA A 158 2.44 5.64 7.58
CA ALA A 158 3.05 5.08 6.38
C ALA A 158 3.05 6.06 5.19
N LEU A 159 1.98 6.87 5.07
CA LEU A 159 1.80 7.87 4.01
C LEU A 159 2.50 9.21 4.31
N THR A 160 3.23 9.33 5.42
CA THR A 160 3.95 10.57 5.80
C THR A 160 5.46 10.37 5.73
N LEU A 161 6.13 11.27 5.03
CA LEU A 161 7.59 11.35 4.93
C LEU A 161 8.06 12.68 5.53
N SER A 162 8.49 12.68 6.79
CA SER A 162 8.98 13.88 7.46
C SER A 162 10.48 13.77 7.70
N VAL A 163 11.22 14.74 7.18
CA VAL A 163 12.68 14.86 7.32
C VAL A 163 13.00 16.14 8.09
N SER A 164 14.13 16.16 8.80
CA SER A 164 14.60 17.36 9.54
C SER A 164 16.12 17.39 9.55
N ALA A 165 16.74 18.45 10.07
CA ALA A 165 18.21 18.48 10.14
C ALA A 165 18.78 17.39 11.05
N GLN A 166 18.05 16.96 12.08
CA GLN A 166 18.42 15.83 12.94
C GLN A 166 18.21 14.46 12.25
N ARG A 167 17.22 14.37 11.36
CA ARG A 167 16.90 13.16 10.57
C ARG A 167 16.80 13.54 9.09
N PRO A 168 17.95 13.81 8.43
CA PRO A 168 17.97 14.39 7.10
C PRO A 168 17.62 13.38 6.02
N ARG A 169 17.48 12.09 6.35
CA ARG A 169 17.10 11.03 5.41
C ARG A 169 16.06 10.14 6.05
N LEU A 170 14.99 9.88 5.31
CA LEU A 170 13.94 8.94 5.69
C LEU A 170 13.63 8.02 4.51
N GLU A 171 13.55 6.73 4.79
CA GLU A 171 13.22 5.70 3.81
C GLU A 171 11.87 5.09 4.12
N ARG A 172 11.13 4.78 3.06
CA ARG A 172 9.83 4.13 3.15
C ARG A 172 9.69 3.10 2.04
N GLU A 173 9.15 1.96 2.41
CA GLU A 173 8.82 0.91 1.46
C GLU A 173 7.31 0.70 1.41
N TRP A 174 6.80 0.43 0.21
CA TRP A 174 5.40 0.11 -0.02
C TRP A 174 5.30 -1.09 -0.95
N LEU A 175 4.76 -2.20 -0.47
CA LEU A 175 4.52 -3.37 -1.29
C LEU A 175 3.32 -3.14 -2.21
N THR A 176 3.51 -3.39 -3.50
CA THR A 176 2.47 -3.30 -4.54
C THR A 176 2.32 -4.63 -5.25
N THR A 177 1.24 -4.82 -5.99
CA THR A 177 1.06 -6.00 -6.85
C THR A 177 2.10 -6.09 -7.98
N LEU A 178 2.75 -4.97 -8.34
CA LEU A 178 3.80 -4.90 -9.35
C LEU A 178 5.21 -5.10 -8.76
N GLY A 179 5.35 -5.09 -7.44
CA GLY A 179 6.63 -5.21 -6.73
C GLY A 179 6.79 -4.17 -5.61
N LEU A 180 8.02 -4.04 -5.10
CA LEU A 180 8.32 -3.12 -4.00
C LEU A 180 8.59 -1.71 -4.52
N LEU A 181 7.80 -0.74 -4.08
CA LEU A 181 8.10 0.68 -4.21
C LEU A 181 8.99 1.12 -3.05
N GLN A 182 10.13 1.73 -3.35
CA GLN A 182 10.99 2.35 -2.34
C GLN A 182 11.02 3.86 -2.54
N LEU A 183 10.82 4.61 -1.47
CA LEU A 183 10.85 6.07 -1.42
C LEU A 183 11.89 6.53 -0.42
N VAL A 184 12.70 7.50 -0.82
CA VAL A 184 13.72 8.13 0.03
C VAL A 184 13.53 9.63 -0.03
N ALA A 185 13.22 10.24 1.11
CA ALA A 185 13.22 11.69 1.27
C ALA A 185 14.53 12.12 1.92
N ILE A 186 15.18 13.15 1.36
CA ILE A 186 16.45 13.69 1.85
C ILE A 186 16.35 15.21 1.96
N ASP A 187 16.49 15.73 3.18
CA ASP A 187 16.64 17.16 3.44
C ASP A 187 18.12 17.57 3.33
N LYS A 188 18.41 18.43 2.34
CA LYS A 188 19.70 19.09 2.18
C LYS A 188 19.58 20.53 2.65
N ALA A 189 19.47 20.71 3.98
CA ALA A 189 19.30 22.01 4.63
C ALA A 189 20.32 23.07 4.16
N GLN A 190 21.60 22.70 3.99
CA GLN A 190 22.65 23.61 3.52
C GLN A 190 22.40 24.15 2.10
N ALA A 191 21.82 23.33 1.22
CA ALA A 191 21.48 23.70 -0.15
C ALA A 191 20.04 24.23 -0.28
N LYS A 192 19.26 24.22 0.82
CA LYS A 192 17.81 24.48 0.83
C LYS A 192 17.07 23.63 -0.20
N GLN A 193 17.33 22.32 -0.20
CA GLN A 193 16.71 21.40 -1.15
C GLN A 193 16.13 20.17 -0.46
N LEU A 194 14.93 19.78 -0.88
CA LEU A 194 14.33 18.49 -0.55
C LEU A 194 14.45 17.57 -1.77
N HIS A 195 15.15 16.46 -1.61
CA HIS A 195 15.36 15.45 -2.66
C HIS A 195 14.44 14.27 -2.39
N ILE A 196 13.65 13.87 -3.38
CA ILE A 196 12.82 12.67 -3.33
C ILE A 196 13.35 11.68 -4.37
N GLN A 197 13.80 10.53 -3.90
CA GLN A 197 14.23 9.43 -4.76
C GLN A 197 13.20 8.32 -4.66
N ALA A 198 12.75 7.78 -5.78
CA ALA A 198 11.90 6.58 -5.80
C ALA A 198 12.47 5.52 -6.70
N ASN A 199 12.50 4.28 -6.23
CA ASN A 199 12.72 3.12 -7.07
C ASN A 199 11.36 2.49 -7.40
N LEU A 200 10.91 2.66 -8.64
CA LEU A 200 9.62 2.14 -9.10
C LEU A 200 9.76 0.69 -9.59
N PRO A 201 8.88 -0.23 -9.15
CA PRO A 201 8.89 -1.62 -9.63
C PRO A 201 8.37 -1.77 -11.07
N ALA A 202 7.68 -0.76 -11.60
CA ALA A 202 7.14 -0.70 -12.95
C ALA A 202 7.31 0.71 -13.55
N GLY A 203 7.01 0.87 -14.85
CA GLY A 203 6.93 2.19 -15.47
C GLY A 203 5.84 3.06 -14.84
N GLY A 204 6.12 4.35 -14.68
CA GLY A 204 5.23 5.27 -13.98
C GLY A 204 5.80 6.69 -13.86
N ARG A 205 5.15 7.47 -13.00
CA ARG A 205 5.49 8.87 -12.74
C ARG A 205 5.49 9.18 -11.24
N LEU A 206 6.38 10.08 -10.85
CA LEU A 206 6.34 10.79 -9.59
C LEU A 206 5.93 12.23 -9.85
N ARG A 207 5.06 12.76 -9.01
CA ARG A 207 4.65 14.16 -9.04
C ARG A 207 4.75 14.71 -7.62
N LEU A 208 5.39 15.86 -7.45
CA LEU A 208 5.51 16.58 -6.19
C LEU A 208 4.96 17.99 -6.40
N TRP A 209 4.01 18.42 -5.58
CA TRP A 209 3.44 19.76 -5.71
C TRP A 209 3.04 20.36 -4.37
N ASP A 210 2.89 21.67 -4.39
CA ASP A 210 2.13 22.43 -3.41
C ASP A 210 0.93 23.11 -4.10
N ASP A 211 0.26 24.02 -3.41
CA ASP A 211 -0.90 24.74 -3.97
C ASP A 211 -0.55 25.63 -5.20
N THR A 212 0.72 25.83 -5.51
CA THR A 212 1.21 26.81 -6.50
C THR A 212 2.18 26.27 -7.55
N VAL A 213 3.03 25.31 -7.19
CA VAL A 213 4.14 24.80 -8.00
C VAL A 213 4.03 23.29 -8.07
N GLU A 214 4.45 22.74 -9.21
CA GLU A 214 4.47 21.31 -9.47
C GLU A 214 5.81 20.92 -10.10
N GLN A 215 6.32 19.75 -9.70
CA GLN A 215 7.45 19.07 -10.32
C GLN A 215 7.09 17.62 -10.63
N GLN A 216 7.55 17.11 -11.77
CA GLN A 216 7.24 15.76 -12.20
C GLN A 216 8.46 15.07 -12.81
N ALA A 217 8.59 13.77 -12.56
CA ALA A 217 9.56 12.88 -13.19
C ALA A 217 8.83 11.61 -13.64
N LEU A 218 9.21 11.05 -14.79
CA LEU A 218 8.55 9.87 -15.35
C LEU A 218 9.53 8.92 -16.00
N ARG A 219 9.17 7.64 -16.04
CA ARG A 219 9.94 6.60 -16.72
C ARG A 219 9.00 5.52 -17.24
N SER A 220 9.24 5.06 -18.47
CA SER A 220 8.45 4.00 -19.10
C SER A 220 8.80 2.58 -18.64
N GLN A 221 9.85 2.41 -17.84
CA GLN A 221 10.39 1.12 -17.38
C GLN A 221 10.70 1.19 -15.87
N PRO A 222 10.82 0.04 -15.17
CA PRO A 222 11.22 0.01 -13.78
C PRO A 222 12.54 0.76 -13.50
N GLY A 223 12.68 1.29 -12.28
CA GLY A 223 13.92 1.85 -11.76
C GLY A 223 13.77 3.21 -11.08
N CYS A 224 14.90 3.90 -10.92
CA CYS A 224 14.98 5.12 -10.11
C CYS A 224 14.45 6.37 -10.83
N LEU A 225 13.74 7.22 -10.07
CA LEU A 225 13.34 8.58 -10.39
C LEU A 225 13.78 9.51 -9.25
N ASP A 226 14.24 10.71 -9.61
CA ASP A 226 14.67 11.73 -8.66
C ASP A 226 13.89 13.04 -8.90
N LEU A 227 13.41 13.66 -7.82
CA LEU A 227 12.80 14.98 -7.79
C LEU A 227 13.55 15.88 -6.81
N VAL A 228 13.74 17.14 -7.17
CA VAL A 228 14.47 18.12 -6.34
C VAL A 228 13.64 19.38 -6.18
N TRP A 229 13.09 19.54 -4.98
CA TRP A 229 12.36 20.72 -4.58
C TRP A 229 13.30 21.77 -3.98
N THR A 230 13.28 22.99 -4.51
CA THR A 230 14.15 24.09 -4.05
C THR A 230 13.42 25.02 -3.09
N ASN A 231 14.09 25.44 -2.02
CA ASN A 231 13.57 26.27 -0.94
C ASN A 231 12.27 25.72 -0.32
N PRO A 232 12.27 24.47 0.21
CA PRO A 232 11.11 23.96 0.94
C PRO A 232 10.83 24.86 2.16
N GLN A 233 9.56 25.18 2.40
CA GLN A 233 9.16 25.88 3.61
C GLN A 233 9.10 24.90 4.78
N PRO A 234 9.58 25.30 5.97
CA PRO A 234 9.51 24.47 7.14
C PRO A 234 8.05 24.19 7.53
N ASP A 235 7.78 22.96 7.95
CA ASP A 235 6.48 22.44 8.37
C ASP A 235 5.35 22.52 7.32
N GLN A 236 5.67 22.89 6.06
CA GLN A 236 4.73 22.83 4.95
C GLN A 236 4.65 21.38 4.41
N PRO A 237 3.45 20.79 4.32
CA PRO A 237 3.26 19.52 3.64
C PRO A 237 3.22 19.71 2.12
N TYR A 238 4.06 18.97 1.41
CA TYR A 238 4.03 18.78 -0.04
C TYR A 238 3.35 17.47 -0.38
N ALA A 239 2.53 17.48 -1.42
CA ALA A 239 1.85 16.27 -1.87
C ALA A 239 2.73 15.53 -2.88
N LEU A 240 3.00 14.25 -2.62
CA LEU A 240 3.78 13.36 -3.49
C LEU A 240 2.86 12.26 -4.03
N GLU A 241 2.64 12.24 -5.33
CA GLU A 241 1.83 11.24 -6.05
C GLU A 241 2.76 10.25 -6.75
N VAL A 242 2.42 8.98 -6.62
CA VAL A 242 3.03 7.87 -7.38
C VAL A 242 1.96 7.22 -8.25
N THR A 243 2.20 7.15 -9.56
CA THR A 243 1.28 6.48 -10.51
C THR A 243 2.05 5.48 -11.35
N PHE A 244 1.48 4.31 -11.60
CA PHE A 244 2.02 3.33 -12.54
C PHE A 244 1.23 3.35 -13.84
N ASP A 245 1.93 3.32 -14.98
CA ASP A 245 1.30 3.43 -16.30
C ASP A 245 0.60 2.13 -16.73
N GLN A 246 0.90 1.01 -16.07
CA GLN A 246 0.37 -0.33 -16.40
C GLN A 246 -0.98 -0.62 -15.73
N THR A 247 -1.52 0.34 -14.96
CA THR A 247 -2.71 0.13 -14.13
C THR A 247 -3.60 1.37 -14.15
N ASP A 248 -4.91 1.18 -14.34
CA ASP A 248 -5.92 2.25 -14.18
C ASP A 248 -6.24 2.56 -12.70
N SER A 249 -5.30 2.25 -11.80
CA SER A 249 -5.47 2.50 -10.36
C SER A 249 -5.27 3.98 -10.04
N GLN A 250 -6.01 4.46 -9.05
CA GLN A 250 -5.77 5.78 -8.46
C GLN A 250 -4.31 5.90 -7.99
N PRO A 251 -3.69 7.08 -8.04
CA PRO A 251 -2.32 7.27 -7.58
C PRO A 251 -2.21 7.04 -6.06
N LEU A 252 -1.03 6.64 -5.59
CA LEU A 252 -0.72 6.59 -4.17
C LEU A 252 -0.16 7.94 -3.72
N CYS A 253 -0.80 8.55 -2.73
CA CYS A 253 -0.51 9.90 -2.26
C CYS A 253 0.19 9.91 -0.91
N PHE A 254 1.38 10.50 -0.85
CA PHE A 254 2.14 10.76 0.36
C PHE A 254 2.16 12.24 0.70
N SER A 255 2.35 12.53 1.98
CA SER A 255 2.62 13.87 2.51
C SER A 255 4.09 13.97 2.88
N VAL A 256 4.81 14.91 2.29
CA VAL A 256 6.25 15.11 2.52
C VAL A 256 6.48 16.47 3.18
N SER A 257 7.25 16.54 4.26
CA SER A 257 7.56 17.81 4.90
C SER A 257 8.98 17.86 5.46
N CYS A 258 9.54 19.08 5.49
CA CYS A 258 10.76 19.39 6.22
C CYS A 258 10.35 19.96 7.59
N ALA A 259 10.53 19.21 8.67
CA ALA A 259 10.17 19.66 10.00
C ALA A 259 11.16 20.71 10.52
N SER A 260 10.63 21.75 11.15
CA SER A 260 11.45 22.68 11.95
C SER A 260 12.07 21.93 13.12
N ASP A 261 13.38 22.06 13.35
CA ASP A 261 13.94 21.58 14.60
C ASP A 261 13.33 22.38 15.76
N CYS A 262 12.57 21.70 16.62
CA CYS A 262 12.15 22.27 17.89
C CYS A 262 13.41 22.34 18.77
N PRO A 263 13.83 23.51 19.27
CA PRO A 263 14.95 23.57 20.20
C PRO A 263 14.57 22.75 21.44
N ALA A 264 15.42 21.78 21.80
CA ALA A 264 15.30 21.08 23.07
C ALA A 264 15.36 22.12 24.19
N VAL A 265 14.24 22.31 24.88
CA VAL A 265 14.14 23.08 26.13
C VAL A 265 14.44 22.17 27.29
#